data_AF-A0A7J6F9A3-F1
#
_entry.id   AF-A0A7J6F9A3-F1
#
_cell.length_a   1.000
_cell.length_b   1.000
_cell.length_c   1.000
_cell.angle_alpha   90.00
_cell.angle_beta   90.00
_cell.angle_gamma   90.00
#
_symmetry.space_group_name_H-M   'P 1'
#
loop_
_entity.id
_entity.type
_entity.pdbx_description
1 polymer ?
#
loop_
_entity_poly.entity_id
_entity_poly.type
_entity_poly.pdbx_seq_one_letter_code
_entity_poly.pdbx_strand_id
1 'polypeptide(L)'
;MSFIKSLFFIFLLNIVFISSTYQKTTTNASPQRRRFNTTTTVHIITSNPSNKLIRIRVSNTKQSFYSLETTLKWGESYKFVAEERCLYYCEAIWGRFMGSWHGFQPKRDLNNSVFWLIKPNGFFLSWDNSTWVKKALWETE
;
A
#
# COMPACT_ATOMS: atom_id res chain seq x y z
N MET A 1 4.22 1.14 -77.28
CA MET A 1 4.87 1.86 -76.14
C MET A 1 3.92 2.98 -75.70
N SER A 2 2.93 2.62 -74.89
CA SER A 2 2.83 2.93 -73.45
C SER A 2 2.29 4.34 -73.17
N PHE A 3 1.01 4.51 -73.48
CA PHE A 3 0.17 5.70 -73.21
C PHE A 3 -0.47 5.63 -71.81
N ILE A 4 0.25 5.12 -70.80
CA ILE A 4 -0.22 5.00 -69.41
C ILE A 4 0.88 5.54 -68.50
N LYS A 5 1.06 6.86 -68.48
CA LYS A 5 1.79 7.55 -67.39
C LYS A 5 1.18 8.91 -67.01
N SER A 6 0.00 9.27 -67.54
CA SER A 6 -0.46 10.67 -67.52
C SER A 6 -1.77 10.95 -66.77
N LEU A 7 -2.35 10.00 -66.03
CA LEU A 7 -3.69 10.20 -65.43
C LEU A 7 -3.86 9.61 -64.02
N PHE A 8 -2.80 9.62 -63.20
CA PHE A 8 -2.87 9.25 -61.78
C PHE A 8 -2.39 10.36 -60.84
N PHE A 9 -2.45 11.62 -61.29
CA PHE A 9 -1.84 12.74 -60.57
C PHE A 9 -2.81 13.85 -60.10
N ILE A 10 -4.14 13.71 -60.31
CA ILE A 10 -5.10 14.80 -59.99
C ILE A 10 -6.37 14.28 -59.31
N PHE A 11 -6.27 13.42 -58.30
CA PHE A 11 -7.40 13.21 -57.38
C PHE A 11 -6.91 12.60 -56.06
N LEU A 12 -6.41 13.47 -55.17
CA LEU A 12 -6.42 13.33 -53.69
C LEU A 12 -5.83 14.61 -53.07
N LEU A 13 -6.10 15.76 -53.71
CA LEU A 13 -6.01 17.07 -53.08
C LEU A 13 -7.34 17.28 -52.34
N ASN A 14 -7.31 17.77 -51.09
CA ASN A 14 -8.46 18.13 -50.22
C ASN A 14 -8.87 17.14 -49.14
N ILE A 15 -8.00 16.84 -48.16
CA ILE A 15 -8.30 16.85 -46.71
C ILE A 15 -6.91 16.98 -46.05
N VAL A 16 -6.49 17.94 -45.24
CA VAL A 16 -7.08 18.61 -44.07
C VAL A 16 -6.33 19.94 -43.94
N PHE A 17 -7.02 21.06 -44.09
CA PHE A 17 -6.51 22.35 -43.65
C PHE A 17 -6.79 22.50 -42.14
N ILE A 18 -5.81 23.10 -41.46
CA ILE A 18 -5.89 23.73 -40.13
C ILE A 18 -5.74 22.76 -38.94
N SER A 19 -4.53 22.73 -38.38
CA SER A 19 -4.37 22.91 -36.93
C SER A 19 -3.03 23.58 -36.66
N SER A 20 -3.18 24.86 -36.31
CA SER A 20 -2.26 25.80 -35.70
C SER A 20 -0.94 25.27 -35.12
N THR A 21 0.11 25.99 -35.49
CA THR A 21 1.39 26.08 -34.78
C THR A 21 1.17 26.44 -33.31
N TYR A 22 1.40 25.49 -32.42
CA TYR A 22 1.77 25.80 -31.04
C TYR A 22 3.22 25.38 -30.84
N GLN A 23 4.14 26.34 -31.00
CA GLN A 23 5.46 26.23 -30.40
C GLN A 23 5.27 26.14 -28.89
N LYS A 24 5.50 24.94 -28.32
CA LYS A 24 5.70 24.81 -26.88
C LYS A 24 7.16 25.10 -26.58
N THR A 25 7.37 26.25 -25.97
CA THR A 25 8.61 26.70 -25.34
C THR A 25 9.30 25.56 -24.60
N THR A 26 10.56 25.29 -24.97
CA THR A 26 11.47 24.41 -24.23
C THR A 26 11.74 25.06 -22.88
N THR A 27 10.92 24.73 -21.89
CA THR A 27 11.27 24.96 -20.49
C THR A 27 11.99 23.70 -20.05
N ASN A 28 13.29 23.81 -19.77
CA ASN A 28 14.09 22.78 -19.11
C ASN A 28 13.55 22.55 -17.70
N ALA A 29 12.39 21.91 -17.58
CA ALA A 29 11.92 21.31 -16.36
C ALA A 29 11.90 19.80 -16.61
N SER A 30 13.04 19.17 -16.30
CA SER A 30 13.11 17.73 -16.10
C SER A 30 11.89 17.30 -15.27
N PRO A 31 11.06 16.34 -15.73
CA PRO A 31 10.14 15.70 -14.83
C PRO A 31 11.00 14.87 -13.88
N GLN A 32 11.43 15.48 -12.76
CA GLN A 32 11.81 14.72 -11.59
C GLN A 32 10.57 13.96 -11.14
N ARG A 33 10.40 12.77 -11.72
CA ARG A 33 9.63 11.67 -11.16
C ARG A 33 10.29 11.35 -9.83
N ARG A 34 9.96 12.13 -8.78
CA ARG A 34 10.35 11.80 -7.41
C ARG A 34 9.69 10.47 -7.10
N ARG A 35 10.45 9.38 -7.25
CA ARG A 35 10.19 8.14 -6.53
C ARG A 35 10.35 8.51 -5.05
N PHE A 36 9.25 8.93 -4.43
CA PHE A 36 9.17 8.92 -2.98
C PHE A 36 9.15 7.45 -2.60
N ASN A 37 10.33 6.89 -2.31
CA ASN A 37 10.45 5.57 -1.68
C ASN A 37 10.06 5.73 -0.20
N THR A 38 8.83 6.18 0.07
CA THR A 38 8.37 6.42 1.43
C THR A 38 7.89 5.11 2.00
N THR A 39 8.81 4.45 2.70
CA THR A 39 8.56 3.22 3.43
C THR A 39 7.87 3.54 4.74
N THR A 40 6.76 2.85 5.02
CA THR A 40 6.00 2.99 6.26
C THR A 40 6.47 1.92 7.24
N THR A 41 6.79 2.30 8.48
CA THR A 41 7.06 1.30 9.52
C THR A 41 5.77 0.98 10.26
N VAL A 42 5.43 -0.30 10.30
CA VAL A 42 4.31 -0.82 11.08
C VAL A 42 4.82 -1.37 12.40
N HIS A 43 4.21 -0.93 13.48
CA HIS A 43 4.48 -1.37 14.85
C HIS A 43 3.28 -2.16 15.36
N ILE A 44 3.51 -3.35 15.89
CA ILE A 44 2.52 -4.16 16.58
C ILE A 44 2.97 -4.26 18.03
N ILE A 45 2.20 -3.69 18.94
CA ILE A 45 2.51 -3.55 20.35
C ILE A 45 1.45 -4.33 21.12
N THR A 46 1.86 -5.20 22.04
CA THR A 46 0.94 -5.91 22.92
C THR A 46 0.95 -5.25 24.30
N SER A 47 -0.22 -5.00 24.89
CA SER A 47 -0.31 -4.35 26.21
C SER A 47 -1.32 -5.06 27.10
N ASN A 48 -0.81 -5.81 28.08
CA ASN A 48 -1.54 -6.46 29.18
C ASN A 48 -0.52 -7.07 30.17
N PRO A 49 -0.78 -7.16 31.48
CA PRO A 49 0.09 -7.92 32.39
C PRO A 49 -0.21 -9.43 32.40
N SER A 50 -0.23 -10.09 31.24
CA SER A 50 -0.44 -11.55 31.17
C SER A 50 0.84 -12.25 30.71
N ASN A 51 1.15 -13.42 31.30
CA ASN A 51 2.27 -14.26 30.87
C ASN A 51 1.96 -15.12 29.62
N LYS A 52 0.76 -14.97 29.04
CA LYS A 52 0.36 -15.71 27.85
C LYS A 52 1.02 -15.16 26.60
N LEU A 53 1.34 -16.05 25.67
CA LEU A 53 1.90 -15.69 24.37
C LEU A 53 0.79 -15.31 23.39
N ILE A 54 1.11 -14.37 22.50
CA ILE A 54 0.30 -14.00 21.33
C ILE A 54 1.10 -14.34 20.09
N ARG A 55 0.56 -15.20 19.24
CA ARG A 55 1.13 -15.46 17.92
C ARG A 55 0.59 -14.43 16.94
N ILE A 56 1.49 -13.75 16.23
CA ILE A 56 1.18 -12.78 15.19
C ILE A 56 1.60 -13.35 13.85
N ARG A 57 0.68 -13.36 12.89
CA ARG A 57 0.97 -13.66 11.48
C ARG A 57 0.80 -12.42 10.65
N VAL A 58 1.71 -12.20 9.72
CA VAL A 58 1.69 -11.07 8.79
C VAL A 58 1.83 -11.64 7.39
N SER A 59 0.83 -11.36 6.55
CA SER A 59 0.85 -11.69 5.13
C SER A 59 0.66 -10.42 4.31
N ASN A 60 0.98 -10.48 3.02
CA ASN A 60 0.80 -9.35 2.13
C ASN A 60 0.31 -9.78 0.75
N THR A 61 -0.25 -8.84 -0.01
CA THR A 61 -0.86 -9.13 -1.32
C THR A 61 0.13 -9.50 -2.42
N LYS A 62 1.41 -9.19 -2.28
CA LYS A 62 2.43 -9.50 -3.30
C LYS A 62 3.06 -10.88 -3.11
N GLN A 63 3.11 -11.38 -1.89
CA GLN A 63 3.73 -12.65 -1.52
C GLN A 63 2.76 -13.47 -0.65
N SER A 64 1.61 -13.82 -1.21
CA SER A 64 0.55 -14.54 -0.49
C SER A 64 0.97 -15.91 0.06
N PHE A 65 2.03 -16.52 -0.51
CA PHE A 65 2.56 -17.81 -0.06
C PHE A 65 3.53 -17.73 1.12
N TYR A 66 4.01 -16.52 1.47
CA TYR A 66 4.94 -16.31 2.58
C TYR A 66 4.31 -15.41 3.62
N SER A 67 3.97 -15.99 4.78
CA SER A 67 3.61 -15.22 5.97
C SER A 67 4.81 -15.18 6.92
N LEU A 68 5.06 -13.99 7.46
CA LEU A 68 5.94 -13.84 8.60
C LEU A 68 5.14 -14.23 9.86
N GLU A 69 5.70 -15.09 10.68
CA GLU A 69 5.12 -15.47 11.95
C GLU A 69 6.07 -15.08 13.09
N THR A 70 5.52 -14.49 14.14
CA THR A 70 6.25 -14.19 15.37
C THR A 70 5.39 -14.47 16.58
N THR A 71 6.01 -14.69 17.73
CA THR A 71 5.32 -14.91 18.99
C THR A 71 5.79 -13.86 19.99
N LEU A 72 4.84 -13.12 20.55
CA LEU A 72 5.09 -12.03 21.49
C LEU A 72 4.54 -12.39 22.87
N LYS A 73 5.28 -12.06 23.92
CA LYS A 73 4.71 -11.88 25.26
C LYS A 73 3.93 -10.58 25.30
N TRP A 74 3.05 -10.45 26.29
CA TRP A 74 2.43 -9.15 26.52
C TRP A 74 3.47 -8.13 27.02
N GLY A 75 3.40 -6.90 26.50
CA GLY A 75 4.38 -5.85 26.74
C GLY A 75 5.50 -5.81 25.68
N GLU A 76 5.59 -6.81 24.81
CA GLU A 76 6.55 -6.82 23.70
C GLU A 76 5.99 -6.14 22.45
N SER A 77 6.88 -5.87 21.50
CA SER A 77 6.51 -5.29 20.22
C SER A 77 7.23 -5.96 19.07
N TYR A 78 6.56 -6.00 17.92
CA TYR A 78 7.11 -6.40 16.64
C TYR A 78 7.01 -5.23 15.67
N LYS A 79 7.97 -5.11 14.75
CA LYS A 79 7.92 -4.10 13.70
C LYS A 79 8.38 -4.65 12.37
N PHE A 80 7.80 -4.12 11.30
CA PHE A 80 8.22 -4.40 9.94
C PHE A 80 8.06 -3.16 9.06
N VAL A 81 8.77 -3.15 7.94
CA VAL A 81 8.69 -2.08 6.95
C VAL A 81 7.71 -2.51 5.86
N ALA A 82 6.65 -1.74 5.68
CA ALA A 82 5.66 -1.96 4.65
C ALA A 82 6.12 -1.36 3.31
N GLU A 83 5.92 -2.13 2.24
CA GLU A 83 6.09 -1.64 0.87
C GLU A 83 4.97 -0.68 0.48
N GLU A 84 5.32 0.46 -0.14
CA GLU A 84 4.46 1.61 -0.49
C GLU A 84 3.12 1.27 -1.19
N ARG A 85 3.02 0.12 -1.86
CA ARG A 85 1.85 -0.30 -2.65
C ARG A 85 1.36 -1.70 -2.33
N CYS A 86 1.77 -2.24 -1.20
CA CYS A 86 1.36 -3.57 -0.77
C CYS A 86 0.36 -3.44 0.38
N LEU A 87 -0.69 -4.26 0.36
CA LEU A 87 -1.64 -4.36 1.46
C LEU A 87 -1.16 -5.48 2.38
N TYR A 88 -1.03 -5.19 3.68
CA TYR A 88 -0.64 -6.16 4.69
C TYR A 88 -1.84 -6.54 5.55
N TYR A 89 -2.01 -7.83 5.76
CA TYR A 89 -2.99 -8.42 6.66
C TYR A 89 -2.26 -9.00 7.86
N CYS A 90 -2.83 -8.79 9.03
CA CYS A 90 -2.31 -9.32 10.27
C CYS A 90 -3.37 -10.17 10.95
N GLU A 91 -2.93 -11.25 11.57
CA GLU A 91 -3.74 -12.10 12.43
C GLU A 91 -3.04 -12.23 13.78
N ALA A 92 -3.82 -12.24 14.85
CA ALA A 92 -3.35 -12.54 16.19
C ALA A 92 -4.12 -13.73 16.74
N ILE A 93 -3.39 -14.63 17.41
CA ILE A 93 -3.95 -15.79 18.10
C ILE A 93 -3.48 -15.75 19.56
N TRP A 94 -4.44 -15.77 20.48
CA TRP A 94 -4.22 -15.74 21.93
C TRP A 94 -5.13 -16.77 22.62
N GLY A 95 -4.63 -17.98 22.84
CA GLY A 95 -5.44 -19.09 23.33
C GLY A 95 -6.55 -19.43 22.33
N ARG A 96 -7.82 -19.34 22.77
CA ARG A 96 -9.01 -19.52 21.91
C ARG A 96 -9.45 -18.26 21.17
N PHE A 97 -8.81 -17.13 21.44
CA PHE A 97 -9.16 -15.86 20.83
C PHE A 97 -8.36 -15.66 19.56
N MET A 98 -9.04 -15.23 18.50
CA MET A 98 -8.41 -14.86 17.24
C MET A 98 -8.87 -13.46 16.82
N GLY A 99 -8.07 -12.76 16.04
CA GLY A 99 -8.47 -11.49 15.47
C GLY A 99 -7.64 -11.18 14.25
N SER A 100 -8.26 -10.56 13.25
CA SER A 100 -7.59 -10.16 12.01
C SER A 100 -7.82 -8.67 11.74
N TRP A 101 -6.84 -8.03 11.10
CA TRP A 101 -6.93 -6.64 10.72
C TRP A 101 -6.01 -6.30 9.54
N HIS A 102 -6.29 -5.17 8.90
CA HIS A 102 -5.42 -4.63 7.87
C HIS A 102 -4.22 -3.93 8.52
N GLY A 103 -3.10 -4.63 8.65
CA GLY A 103 -1.85 -4.13 9.25
C GLY A 103 -1.34 -2.85 8.59
N PHE A 104 -1.39 -2.77 7.27
CA PHE A 104 -1.06 -1.57 6.51
C PHE A 104 -1.90 -1.48 5.23
N GLN A 105 -2.46 -0.30 4.95
CA GLN A 105 -3.18 -0.01 3.71
C GLN A 105 -2.61 1.25 3.04
N PRO A 106 -2.09 1.18 1.79
CA PRO A 106 -1.45 2.32 1.14
C PRO A 106 -2.28 3.61 1.12
N LYS A 107 -3.59 3.52 0.88
CA LYS A 107 -4.48 4.69 0.83
C LYS A 107 -4.78 5.28 2.22
N ARG A 108 -4.69 4.48 3.27
CA ARG A 108 -5.01 4.88 4.65
C ARG A 108 -3.79 5.43 5.38
N ASP A 109 -2.63 4.83 5.12
CA ASP A 109 -1.45 4.92 5.99
C ASP A 109 -0.28 5.67 5.33
N LEU A 110 -0.55 6.60 4.42
CA LEU A 110 0.46 7.28 3.60
C LEU A 110 1.61 7.86 4.44
N ASN A 111 2.82 7.34 4.19
CA ASN A 111 4.13 7.88 4.60
C ASN A 111 4.34 8.16 6.09
N ASN A 112 3.52 7.57 6.95
CA ASN A 112 3.60 7.72 8.40
C ASN A 112 3.91 6.38 9.06
N SER A 113 4.39 6.39 10.31
CA SER A 113 4.39 5.18 11.11
C SER A 113 2.96 4.77 11.44
N VAL A 114 2.71 3.46 11.41
CA VAL A 114 1.41 2.88 11.77
C VAL A 114 1.60 2.06 13.03
N PHE A 115 0.79 2.31 14.04
CA PHE A 115 0.86 1.62 15.32
C PHE A 115 -0.42 0.84 15.55
N TRP A 116 -0.27 -0.45 15.78
CA TRP A 116 -1.31 -1.34 16.23
C TRP A 116 -1.05 -1.70 17.68
N LEU A 117 -1.99 -1.35 18.55
CA LEU A 117 -1.98 -1.71 19.96
C LEU A 117 -3.01 -2.80 20.19
N ILE A 118 -2.52 -3.98 20.54
CA ILE A 118 -3.31 -5.15 20.88
C ILE A 118 -3.52 -5.14 22.39
N LYS A 119 -4.78 -5.21 22.81
CA LYS A 119 -5.21 -5.29 24.21
C LYS A 119 -6.21 -6.44 24.38
N PRO A 120 -6.50 -6.87 25.63
CA PRO A 120 -7.51 -7.90 25.87
C PRO A 120 -8.90 -7.53 25.34
N ASN A 121 -9.21 -6.23 25.22
CA ASN A 121 -10.51 -5.75 24.76
C ASN A 121 -10.54 -5.41 23.25
N GLY A 122 -9.46 -5.65 22.49
CA GLY A 122 -9.46 -5.52 21.04
C GLY A 122 -8.19 -4.91 20.44
N PHE A 123 -8.32 -4.43 19.22
CA PHE A 123 -7.23 -3.94 18.37
C PHE A 123 -7.42 -2.46 18.09
N PHE A 124 -6.37 -1.67 18.34
CA PHE A 124 -6.41 -0.22 18.25
C PHE A 124 -5.36 0.28 17.26
N LEU A 125 -5.76 1.20 16.40
CA LEU A 125 -4.91 1.83 15.39
C LEU A 125 -4.56 3.26 15.81
N SER A 126 -3.31 3.65 15.60
CA SER A 126 -2.79 5.00 15.78
C SER A 126 -1.78 5.32 14.68
N TRP A 127 -1.66 6.60 14.32
CA TRP A 127 -0.64 7.13 13.40
C TRP A 127 0.39 8.02 14.12
N ASP A 128 0.18 8.30 15.40
CA ASP A 128 1.00 9.19 16.24
C ASP A 128 1.47 8.52 17.54
N ASN A 129 1.12 7.25 17.74
CA ASN A 129 1.36 6.47 18.96
C ASN A 129 0.75 7.07 20.24
N SER A 130 -0.23 7.97 20.12
CA SER A 130 -0.84 8.68 21.25
C SER A 130 -2.37 8.69 21.21
N THR A 131 -2.95 8.83 20.02
CA THR A 131 -4.38 8.78 19.76
C THR A 131 -4.77 7.43 19.17
N TRP A 132 -5.68 6.72 19.86
CA TRP A 132 -5.99 5.32 19.56
C TRP A 132 -7.45 5.15 19.15
N VAL A 133 -7.67 4.55 17.99
CA VAL A 133 -9.01 4.22 17.48
C VAL A 133 -9.18 2.71 17.48
N LYS A 134 -10.19 2.20 18.19
CA LYS A 134 -10.54 0.78 18.17
C LYS A 134 -11.05 0.38 16.79
N LYS A 135 -10.48 -0.67 16.19
CA LYS A 135 -10.82 -1.14 14.83
C LYS A 135 -11.39 -2.55 14.78
N ALA A 136 -11.04 -3.40 15.74
CA ALA A 136 -11.53 -4.78 15.78
C ALA A 136 -11.67 -5.28 17.22
N LEU A 137 -12.45 -6.35 17.38
CA LEU A 137 -12.58 -7.14 18.59
C LEU A 137 -11.88 -8.48 18.40
N TRP A 138 -11.63 -9.17 19.51
CA TRP A 138 -11.31 -10.60 19.46
C TRP A 138 -12.57 -11.38 19.13
N GLU A 139 -12.40 -12.39 18.29
CA GLU A 139 -13.36 -13.44 17.99
C GLU A 139 -12.96 -14.70 18.77
N THR A 140 -13.93 -15.59 18.98
CA THR A 140 -13.70 -16.94 19.50
C THR A 140 -14.16 -17.94 18.46
N GLU A 141 -13.48 -19.08 18.40
CA GLU A 141 -13.99 -20.26 17.70
C GLU A 141 -15.34 -20.72 18.27
#